data_AF-A0ABD3ZC96-F1
#
_entry.id   AF-A0ABD3ZC96-F1
#
_cell.length_a   1.000
_cell.length_b   1.000
_cell.length_c   1.000
_cell.angle_alpha   90.00
_cell.angle_beta   90.00
_cell.angle_gamma   90.00
#
_symmetry.space_group_name_H-M   'P 1'
#
loop_
_entity.id
_entity.type
_entity.pdbx_description
1 polymer ?
#
loop_
_entity_poly.entity_id
_entity_poly.type
_entity_poly.pdbx_seq_one_letter_code
_entity_poly.pdbx_strand_id
1 'polypeptide(L)'
;MDNLAMKVLKWMGKGNVGISSATMAAIACGLDRPIYGSHFGKPHDPSDLRRCMLLVDEIPEIRDHFPAIAEKCPSLSPVLEQWDELIACLRSEIASGTGREPKTYAMMEEIQGD
;
A
#
# COMPACT_ATOMS: atom_id res chain seq x y z
N MET A 1 14.60 2.59 19.95
CA MET A 1 13.97 2.33 18.64
C MET A 1 12.61 1.74 18.90
N ASP A 2 11.55 2.33 18.34
CA ASP A 2 10.24 1.70 18.34
C ASP A 2 10.32 0.43 17.48
N ASN A 3 9.78 -0.68 17.98
CA ASN A 3 9.59 -1.87 17.15
C ASN A 3 8.56 -1.58 16.05
N LEU A 4 8.55 -2.41 14.99
CA LEU A 4 7.69 -2.21 13.82
C LEU A 4 6.21 -1.99 14.19
N ALA A 5 5.70 -2.79 15.14
CA ALA A 5 4.32 -2.67 15.61
C ALA A 5 4.01 -1.30 16.21
N MET A 6 4.91 -0.74 17.03
CA MET A 6 4.71 0.59 17.61
C MET A 6 4.76 1.70 16.56
N LYS A 7 5.60 1.58 15.53
CA LYS A 7 5.59 2.51 14.38
C LYS A 7 4.26 2.47 13.64
N VAL A 8 3.74 1.27 13.38
CA VAL A 8 2.43 1.09 12.74
C VAL A 8 1.31 1.69 13.57
N LEU A 9 1.29 1.48 14.89
CA LEU A 9 0.29 2.08 15.78
C LEU A 9 0.33 3.62 15.74
N LYS A 10 1.52 4.22 15.72
CA LYS A 10 1.69 5.69 15.59
C LYS A 10 1.19 6.20 14.24
N TRP A 11 1.52 5.51 13.14
CA TRP A 11 1.02 5.84 11.80
C TRP A 11 -0.51 5.76 11.75
N MET A 12 -1.11 4.70 12.31
CA MET A 12 -2.56 4.54 12.37
C MET A 12 -3.25 5.69 13.12
N GLY A 13 -2.64 6.15 14.21
CA GLY A 13 -3.14 7.28 15.01
C GLY A 13 -3.24 8.61 14.24
N LYS A 14 -2.59 8.75 13.08
CA LYS A 14 -2.67 9.95 12.22
C LYS A 14 -3.92 9.97 11.32
N GLY A 15 -4.63 8.85 11.18
CA GLY A 15 -5.93 8.79 10.48
C GLY A 15 -5.89 8.66 8.95
N ASN A 16 -4.73 8.80 8.30
CA ASN A 16 -4.59 8.59 6.84
C ASN A 16 -4.38 7.11 6.49
N VAL A 17 -5.37 6.28 6.82
CA VAL A 17 -5.32 4.82 6.68
C VAL A 17 -6.41 4.32 5.73
N GLY A 18 -6.10 3.27 4.96
CA GLY A 18 -7.04 2.55 4.10
C GLY A 18 -6.86 1.05 4.19
N ILE A 19 -7.85 0.27 3.73
CA ILE A 19 -7.85 -1.21 3.81
C ILE A 19 -6.57 -1.80 3.20
N SER A 20 -6.15 -1.31 2.04
CA SER A 20 -4.94 -1.76 1.34
C SER A 20 -3.66 -1.50 2.14
N SER A 21 -3.46 -0.27 2.61
CA SER A 21 -2.32 0.08 3.47
C SER A 21 -2.33 -0.66 4.81
N ALA A 22 -3.50 -0.82 5.43
CA ALA A 22 -3.63 -1.55 6.69
C ALA A 22 -3.38 -3.05 6.52
N THR A 23 -3.70 -3.61 5.34
CA THR A 23 -3.34 -4.98 4.97
C THR A 23 -1.82 -5.16 4.96
N MET A 24 -1.09 -4.27 4.27
CA MET A 24 0.38 -4.30 4.25
C MET A 24 0.97 -4.20 5.67
N ALA A 25 0.48 -3.24 6.46
CA ALA A 25 0.94 -3.04 7.84
C ALA A 25 0.65 -4.24 8.74
N ALA A 26 -0.55 -4.85 8.61
CA ALA A 26 -0.94 -5.99 9.42
C ALA A 26 -0.04 -7.21 9.16
N ILE A 27 0.17 -7.54 7.88
CA ILE A 27 0.99 -8.68 7.48
C ILE A 27 2.46 -8.47 7.87
N ALA A 28 3.00 -7.25 7.68
CA ALA A 28 4.36 -6.91 8.11
C ALA A 28 4.54 -7.04 9.64
N CYS A 29 3.50 -6.73 10.42
CA CYS A 29 3.49 -6.97 11.87
C CYS A 29 3.26 -8.44 12.27
N GLY A 30 3.12 -9.36 11.32
CA GLY A 30 2.90 -10.78 11.58
C GLY A 30 1.44 -11.14 11.94
N LEU A 31 0.47 -10.28 11.67
CA LEU A 31 -0.94 -10.57 11.97
C LEU A 31 -1.55 -11.54 10.93
N ASP A 32 -2.37 -12.48 11.40
CA ASP A 32 -3.14 -13.42 10.57
C ASP A 32 -4.52 -12.91 10.14
N ARG A 33 -4.90 -11.72 10.61
CA ARG A 33 -6.19 -11.08 10.32
C ARG A 33 -6.00 -9.61 9.98
N PRO A 34 -6.90 -9.04 9.15
CA PRO A 34 -6.83 -7.62 8.81
C PRO A 34 -7.16 -6.76 10.04
N ILE A 35 -6.59 -5.56 10.06
CA ILE A 35 -6.89 -4.53 11.07
C ILE A 35 -8.32 -3.97 10.88
N TYR A 36 -8.76 -3.86 9.62
CA TYR A 36 -10.08 -3.36 9.24
C TYR A 36 -10.80 -4.36 8.34
N GLY A 37 -12.13 -4.43 8.47
CA GLY A 37 -12.95 -5.31 7.64
C GLY A 37 -12.79 -6.79 7.98
N SER A 38 -13.20 -7.65 7.04
CA SER A 38 -13.22 -9.11 7.21
C SER A 38 -12.16 -9.84 6.39
N HIS A 39 -11.48 -9.15 5.46
CA HIS A 39 -10.46 -9.73 4.58
C HIS A 39 -9.30 -8.76 4.33
N PHE A 40 -8.16 -9.30 3.93
CA PHE A 40 -7.07 -8.51 3.34
C PHE A 40 -7.49 -7.95 1.97
N GLY A 41 -6.97 -6.79 1.61
CA GLY A 41 -7.36 -6.09 0.38
C GLY A 41 -6.20 -5.43 -0.35
N LYS A 42 -6.33 -5.35 -1.68
CA LYS A 42 -5.42 -4.64 -2.60
C LYS A 42 -5.89 -3.19 -2.79
N PRO A 43 -5.05 -2.27 -3.30
CA PRO A 43 -5.53 -0.96 -3.74
C PRO A 43 -6.35 -1.09 -5.02
N HIS A 44 -7.55 -0.49 -5.05
CA HIS A 44 -8.42 -0.53 -6.23
C HIS A 44 -8.27 0.71 -7.11
N ASP A 45 -7.76 1.80 -6.56
CA ASP A 45 -7.59 3.07 -7.26
C ASP A 45 -6.30 3.80 -6.81
N PRO A 46 -5.92 4.92 -7.46
CA PRO A 46 -4.72 5.67 -7.10
C PRO A 46 -4.78 6.27 -5.69
N SER A 47 -5.97 6.52 -5.13
CA SER A 47 -6.13 7.01 -3.76
C SER A 47 -5.82 5.92 -2.73
N ASP A 48 -6.21 4.67 -2.99
CA ASP A 48 -5.79 3.51 -2.23
C ASP A 48 -4.29 3.28 -2.32
N LEU A 49 -3.73 3.34 -3.53
CA LEU A 49 -2.29 3.20 -3.76
C LEU A 49 -1.51 4.30 -3.03
N ARG A 50 -2.00 5.54 -3.05
CA ARG A 50 -1.41 6.67 -2.33
C ARG A 50 -1.34 6.40 -0.82
N ARG A 51 -2.35 5.76 -0.23
CA ARG A 51 -2.31 5.39 1.20
C ARG A 51 -1.26 4.30 1.47
N CYS A 52 -1.09 3.34 0.56
CA CYS A 52 0.02 2.37 0.63
C CYS A 52 1.39 3.06 0.54
N MET A 53 1.55 3.99 -0.41
CA MET A 53 2.76 4.78 -0.58
C MET A 53 3.12 5.56 0.69
N LEU A 54 2.15 6.25 1.28
CA LEU A 54 2.36 7.03 2.51
C LEU A 54 2.76 6.17 3.70
N LEU A 55 2.24 4.94 3.81
CA LEU A 55 2.68 3.97 4.81
C LEU A 55 4.17 3.65 4.64
N VAL A 56 4.61 3.29 3.42
CA VAL A 56 6.00 2.88 3.16
C VAL A 56 6.96 4.08 3.26
N ASP A 57 6.52 5.28 2.88
CA ASP A 57 7.29 6.51 3.08
C ASP A 57 7.56 6.79 4.56
N GLU A 58 6.56 6.52 5.42
CA GLU A 58 6.69 6.72 6.87
C GLU A 58 7.42 5.57 7.58
N ILE A 59 7.24 4.33 7.10
CA ILE A 59 7.79 3.11 7.68
C ILE A 59 8.45 2.28 6.55
N PRO A 60 9.67 2.64 6.12
CA PRO A 60 10.34 1.96 5.02
C PRO A 60 10.57 0.46 5.24
N GLU A 61 10.66 0.02 6.50
CA GLU A 61 10.81 -1.40 6.87
C GLU A 61 9.65 -2.29 6.38
N ILE A 62 8.48 -1.72 6.08
CA ILE A 62 7.38 -2.46 5.45
C ILE A 62 7.82 -3.08 4.12
N ARG A 63 8.77 -2.46 3.41
CA ARG A 63 9.30 -2.97 2.15
C ARG A 63 10.01 -4.31 2.29
N ASP A 64 10.68 -4.55 3.41
CA ASP A 64 11.36 -5.83 3.69
C ASP A 64 10.36 -6.99 3.80
N HIS A 65 9.08 -6.68 4.05
CA HIS A 65 7.99 -7.64 4.18
C HIS A 65 7.18 -7.83 2.90
N PHE A 66 7.52 -7.18 1.78
CA PHE A 66 6.79 -7.35 0.51
C PHE A 66 6.64 -8.82 0.08
N PRO A 67 7.66 -9.69 0.19
CA PRO A 67 7.49 -11.11 -0.12
C PRO A 67 6.41 -11.80 0.73
N ALA A 68 6.39 -11.54 2.04
CA ALA A 68 5.39 -12.10 2.94
C ALA A 68 3.99 -11.51 2.70
N ILE A 69 3.91 -10.23 2.33
CA ILE A 69 2.65 -9.57 1.95
C ILE A 69 2.10 -10.20 0.67
N ALA A 70 2.94 -10.42 -0.35
CA ALA A 70 2.55 -11.07 -1.60
C ALA A 70 2.10 -12.52 -1.37
N GLU A 71 2.79 -13.27 -0.52
CA GLU A 71 2.42 -14.64 -0.17
C GLU A 71 1.04 -14.70 0.52
N LYS A 72 0.81 -13.82 1.49
CA LYS A 72 -0.40 -13.84 2.34
C LYS A 72 -1.59 -13.12 1.71
N CYS A 73 -1.34 -12.18 0.80
CA CYS A 73 -2.34 -11.47 0.01
C CYS A 73 -1.90 -11.46 -1.46
N PRO A 74 -2.10 -12.57 -2.20
CA PRO A 74 -1.64 -12.69 -3.59
C PRO A 74 -2.19 -11.63 -4.54
N SER A 75 -3.35 -11.05 -4.23
CA SER A 75 -3.94 -9.96 -5.01
C SER A 75 -3.15 -8.64 -4.93
N LEU A 76 -2.23 -8.50 -3.97
CA LEU A 76 -1.27 -7.39 -3.91
C LEU A 76 0.00 -7.65 -4.74
N SER A 77 0.30 -8.90 -5.12
CA SER A 77 1.59 -9.26 -5.75
C SER A 77 1.92 -8.40 -6.97
N PRO A 78 1.01 -8.17 -7.94
CA PRO A 78 1.35 -7.37 -9.11
C PRO A 78 1.72 -5.92 -8.77
N VAL A 79 1.07 -5.34 -7.77
CA VAL A 79 1.36 -3.99 -7.28
C VAL A 79 2.71 -3.91 -6.58
N LEU A 80 3.07 -4.94 -5.80
CA LEU A 80 4.36 -4.98 -5.08
C LEU A 80 5.53 -5.26 -6.01
N GLU A 81 5.33 -6.09 -7.04
CA GLU A 81 6.33 -6.41 -8.06
C GLU A 81 6.70 -5.18 -8.92
N GLN A 82 5.72 -4.30 -9.20
CA GLN A 82 5.92 -3.07 -9.98
C GLN A 82 5.88 -1.81 -9.10
N TRP A 83 6.21 -1.97 -7.82
CA TRP A 83 6.03 -0.90 -6.84
C TRP A 83 6.74 0.39 -7.21
N ASP A 84 8.00 0.31 -7.63
CA ASP A 84 8.81 1.51 -7.87
C ASP A 84 8.29 2.30 -9.09
N GLU A 85 7.95 1.61 -10.17
CA GLU A 85 7.37 2.22 -11.37
C GLU A 85 6.00 2.83 -11.09
N LEU A 86 5.13 2.13 -10.36
CA LEU A 86 3.81 2.63 -9.97
C LEU A 86 3.92 3.88 -9.10
N ILE A 87 4.77 3.85 -8.07
CA ILE A 87 4.94 4.98 -7.16
C ILE A 87 5.58 6.17 -7.89
N ALA A 88 6.50 5.94 -8.83
CA ALA A 88 7.04 7.00 -9.67
C ALA A 88 5.95 7.66 -10.53
N CYS A 89 5.09 6.86 -11.17
CA CYS A 89 3.95 7.35 -11.95
C CYS A 89 2.98 8.18 -11.08
N LEU A 90 2.58 7.63 -9.94
CA LEU A 90 1.68 8.30 -8.98
C LEU A 90 2.25 9.63 -8.49
N ARG A 91 3.53 9.67 -8.08
CA ARG A 91 4.16 10.92 -7.64
C ARG A 91 4.21 11.96 -8.74
N SER A 92 4.49 11.55 -9.98
CA SER A 92 4.48 12.45 -11.13
C SER A 92 3.09 13.05 -11.37
N GLU A 93 2.02 12.28 -11.22
CA GLU A 93 0.66 12.77 -11.40
C GLU A 93 0.20 13.65 -10.23
N ILE A 94 0.52 13.28 -8.98
CA ILE A 94 0.27 14.14 -7.81
C ILE A 94 0.97 15.50 -7.98
N ALA A 95 2.23 15.51 -8.43
CA ALA A 95 3.00 16.73 -8.66
C ALA A 95 2.42 17.61 -9.78
N SER A 96 1.68 17.03 -10.73
CA SER A 96 1.00 17.79 -11.79
C SER A 96 -0.14 18.68 -11.28
N GLY A 97 -0.66 18.40 -10.06
CA GLY A 97 -1.70 19.20 -9.42
C GLY A 97 -3.07 19.14 -10.09
N THR A 98 -3.28 18.22 -11.04
CA THR A 98 -4.55 18.08 -11.77
C THR A 98 -5.68 17.45 -10.93
N GLY A 99 -5.33 16.87 -9.77
CA GLY A 99 -6.26 16.13 -8.91
C GLY A 99 -6.78 14.84 -9.53
N ARG A 100 -6.08 14.32 -10.55
CA ARG A 100 -6.39 13.08 -11.25
C ARG A 100 -5.12 12.31 -11.52
N GLU A 101 -5.22 10.99 -11.43
CA GLU A 101 -4.11 10.06 -11.66
C GLU A 101 -4.47 9.00 -12.73
N PRO A 102 -4.86 9.42 -13.96
CA PRO A 102 -5.34 8.50 -14.99
C PRO A 102 -4.28 7.53 -15.51
N LYS A 103 -3.00 7.91 -15.55
CA LYS A 103 -1.92 7.01 -15.98
C LYS A 103 -1.64 5.97 -14.91
N THR A 104 -1.64 6.38 -13.65
CA THR A 104 -1.52 5.46 -12.52
C THR A 104 -2.67 4.49 -12.51
N TYR A 105 -3.90 4.96 -12.71
CA TYR A 105 -5.08 4.09 -12.78
C TYR A 105 -4.99 3.10 -13.94
N ALA A 106 -4.64 3.54 -15.15
CA ALA A 106 -4.47 2.66 -16.30
C ALA A 106 -3.37 1.60 -16.07
N MET A 107 -2.25 2.00 -15.48
CA MET A 107 -1.18 1.05 -15.11
C MET A 107 -1.66 0.05 -14.05
N MET A 108 -2.45 0.52 -13.07
CA MET A 108 -3.06 -0.36 -12.07
C MET A 108 -4.02 -1.37 -12.68
N GLU A 109 -4.84 -1.00 -13.66
CA GLU A 109 -5.73 -1.93 -14.38
C GLU A 109 -4.91 -2.97 -15.16
N GLU A 110 -3.88 -2.53 -15.90
CA GLU A 110 -3.02 -3.41 -16.71
C GLU A 110 -2.36 -4.51 -15.87
N ILE A 111 -1.77 -4.16 -14.73
CA ILE A 111 -0.98 -5.12 -13.94
C ILE A 111 -1.86 -6.01 -13.06
N GLN A 112 -3.04 -5.53 -12.68
CA GLN A 112 -3.96 -6.30 -11.83
C GLN A 112 -4.91 -7.18 -12.65
N GLY A 113 -4.98 -6.96 -13.98
CA GLY A 113 -5.83 -7.72 -14.89
C GLY A 113 -7.31 -7.40 -14.75
N ASP A 114 -7.64 -6.17 -14.32
CA ASP A 114 -9.01 -5.67 -14.16
C ASP A 114 -9.52 -4.99 -15.45
#